data_AF-A0A832ZNG7-F1
#
_entry.id   AF-A0A832ZNG7-F1
#
_cell.length_a   1.000
_cell.length_b   1.000
_cell.length_c   1.000
_cell.angle_alpha   90.00
_cell.angle_beta   90.00
_cell.angle_gamma   90.00
#
_symmetry.space_group_name_H-M   'P 1'
#
loop_
_entity.id
_entity.type
_entity.pdbx_description
1 polymer ?
#
loop_
_entity_poly.entity_id
_entity_poly.type
_entity_poly.pdbx_seq_one_letter_code
_entity_poly.pdbx_strand_id
1 'polypeptide(L)'
;MIQRLLFRLFGLEERPNYSEVKALSVPKKIEPPTEADVEKLLEYLQKKHMVDSISVFTEDGVLVATTLPEDEAVHEYSIFEQVALELSNVSHVFISKGDWIIAFRRGAHVYIVHAPAYVNMVELSAIARDVERMLFSMGW
;
A
#
# COMPACT_ATOMS: atom_id res chain seq x y z
N MET A 1 -29.12 28.06 -23.44
CA MET A 1 -30.14 27.99 -22.36
C MET A 1 -29.91 26.83 -21.38
N ILE A 2 -29.35 25.70 -21.83
CA ILE A 2 -29.06 24.51 -20.98
C ILE A 2 -27.93 24.71 -19.95
N GLN A 3 -26.92 25.54 -20.25
CA GLN A 3 -25.79 25.78 -19.33
C GLN A 3 -26.17 26.43 -17.99
N ARG A 4 -27.23 27.23 -17.92
CA ARG A 4 -27.64 27.89 -16.66
C ARG A 4 -28.32 26.95 -15.66
N LEU A 5 -28.87 25.82 -16.12
CA LEU A 5 -29.54 24.86 -15.23
C LEU A 5 -28.52 24.02 -14.43
N LEU A 6 -27.36 23.70 -15.02
CA LEU A 6 -26.32 22.92 -14.35
C LEU A 6 -25.71 23.66 -13.15
N PHE A 7 -25.51 24.98 -13.24
CA PHE A 7 -24.95 25.76 -12.13
C PHE A 7 -25.85 25.83 -10.89
N ARG A 8 -27.18 25.85 -11.09
CA ARG A 8 -28.14 25.86 -9.97
C ARG A 8 -28.28 24.51 -9.27
N LEU A 9 -28.11 23.40 -9.99
CA LEU A 9 -28.23 22.04 -9.42
C LEU A 9 -27.06 21.67 -8.49
N PHE A 10 -25.91 22.31 -8.66
CA PHE A 10 -24.69 22.02 -7.88
C PHE A 10 -24.30 23.13 -6.89
N GLY A 11 -25.15 24.14 -6.67
CA GLY A 11 -24.86 25.23 -5.74
C GLY A 11 -23.64 26.09 -6.12
N LEU A 12 -23.26 26.08 -7.39
CA LEU A 12 -22.13 26.85 -7.92
C LEU A 12 -22.66 28.20 -8.44
N GLU A 13 -23.15 29.04 -7.54
CA GLU A 13 -23.32 30.46 -7.85
C GLU A 13 -21.97 31.16 -7.69
N GLU A 14 -21.58 31.88 -8.75
CA GLU A 14 -20.36 32.66 -8.90
C GLU A 14 -19.13 31.92 -9.43
N ARG A 15 -18.58 32.45 -10.54
CA ARG A 15 -17.28 32.04 -11.06
C ARG A 15 -16.25 32.42 -10.00
N PRO A 16 -15.38 31.51 -9.54
CA PRO A 16 -14.39 31.86 -8.53
C PRO A 16 -13.54 33.02 -9.04
N ASN A 17 -13.43 34.04 -8.19
CA ASN A 17 -12.61 35.21 -8.46
C ASN A 17 -11.15 34.75 -8.58
N TYR A 18 -10.50 35.00 -9.72
CA TYR A 18 -9.14 34.52 -9.99
C TYR A 18 -8.11 35.02 -8.96
N SER A 19 -8.39 36.11 -8.23
CA SER A 19 -7.56 36.57 -7.11
C SER A 19 -7.63 35.65 -5.89
N GLU A 20 -8.75 34.96 -5.66
CA GLU A 20 -8.90 33.97 -4.58
C GLU A 20 -8.23 32.64 -4.92
N VAL A 21 -8.21 32.26 -6.20
CA VAL A 21 -7.48 31.07 -6.68
C VAL A 21 -5.97 31.24 -6.50
N LYS A 22 -5.44 32.46 -6.64
CA LYS A 22 -4.03 32.78 -6.34
C LYS A 22 -3.68 32.74 -4.86
N ALA A 23 -4.65 32.92 -3.96
CA ALA A 23 -4.43 32.78 -2.52
C ALA A 23 -4.40 31.31 -2.07
N LEU A 24 -5.00 30.39 -2.85
CA LEU A 24 -4.94 28.94 -2.63
C LEU A 24 -3.65 28.29 -3.15
N SER A 25 -2.82 29.02 -3.91
CA SER A 25 -1.50 28.57 -4.38
C SER A 25 -0.37 28.87 -3.41
N VAL A 26 -0.62 28.88 -2.10
CA VAL A 26 0.46 28.61 -1.14
C VAL A 26 0.69 27.11 -1.24
N PRO A 27 1.83 26.62 -1.77
CA PRO A 27 2.11 25.20 -1.71
C PRO A 27 2.10 24.83 -0.23
N LYS A 28 1.04 24.14 0.20
CA LYS A 28 0.98 23.54 1.53
C LYS A 28 2.23 22.67 1.59
N LYS A 29 3.17 23.02 2.46
CA LYS A 29 4.40 22.25 2.65
C LYS A 29 3.96 20.81 2.93
N ILE A 30 4.16 19.94 1.95
CA ILE A 30 3.80 18.53 2.07
C ILE A 30 4.89 17.96 2.98
N GLU A 31 4.50 17.60 4.20
CA GLU A 31 5.39 16.89 5.10
C GLU A 31 5.74 15.53 4.48
N PRO A 32 6.98 15.05 4.64
CA PRO A 32 7.34 13.72 4.16
C PRO A 32 6.44 12.68 4.86
N PRO A 33 6.07 11.60 4.17
CA PRO A 33 5.26 10.56 4.78
C PRO A 33 5.98 9.91 5.97
N THR A 34 5.19 9.46 6.95
CA THR A 34 5.67 8.77 8.15
C THR A 34 5.34 7.27 8.09
N GLU A 35 5.92 6.46 8.98
CA GLU A 35 5.59 5.03 9.12
C GLU A 35 4.09 4.82 9.36
N ALA A 36 3.46 5.66 10.19
CA ALA A 36 2.02 5.63 10.43
C ALA A 36 1.19 5.92 9.16
N ASP A 37 1.75 6.64 8.18
CA ASP A 37 1.09 6.84 6.90
C ASP A 37 1.20 5.60 6.00
N VAL A 38 2.30 4.85 6.10
CA VAL A 38 2.46 3.55 5.44
C VAL A 38 1.44 2.55 6.00
N GLU A 39 1.30 2.46 7.32
CA GLU A 39 0.29 1.61 7.95
C GLU A 39 -1.13 1.93 7.47
N LYS A 40 -1.50 3.22 7.42
CA LYS A 40 -2.79 3.65 6.86
C LYS A 40 -2.95 3.26 5.38
N LEU A 41 -1.87 3.34 4.61
CA LEU A 41 -1.88 2.86 3.22
C LEU A 41 -2.13 1.36 3.18
N LEU A 42 -1.48 0.57 4.03
CA LEU A 42 -1.69 -0.88 4.09
C LEU A 42 -3.14 -1.21 4.45
N GLU A 43 -3.73 -0.56 5.46
CA GLU A 43 -5.14 -0.74 5.81
C GLU A 43 -6.09 -0.40 4.63
N TYR A 44 -5.76 0.65 3.87
CA TYR A 44 -6.53 1.02 2.68
C TYR A 44 -6.40 -0.04 1.58
N LEU A 45 -5.18 -0.51 1.31
CA LEU A 45 -4.91 -1.53 0.29
C LEU A 45 -5.52 -2.88 0.67
N GLN A 46 -5.47 -3.25 1.95
CA GLN A 46 -6.12 -4.42 2.51
C GLN A 46 -7.61 -4.45 2.13
N LYS A 47 -8.32 -3.36 2.40
CA LYS A 47 -9.74 -3.20 2.07
C LYS A 47 -9.99 -3.15 0.56
N LYS A 48 -9.16 -2.42 -0.19
CA LYS A 48 -9.30 -2.22 -1.64
C LYS A 48 -9.12 -3.53 -2.42
N HIS A 49 -8.18 -4.37 -1.99
CA HIS A 49 -7.83 -5.62 -2.67
C HIS A 49 -8.49 -6.85 -2.03
N MET A 50 -9.30 -6.67 -0.98
CA MET A 50 -9.97 -7.74 -0.24
C MET A 50 -9.00 -8.83 0.24
N VAL A 51 -7.82 -8.41 0.69
CA VAL A 51 -6.83 -9.29 1.32
C VAL A 51 -6.99 -9.22 2.83
N ASP A 52 -6.65 -10.30 3.53
CA ASP A 52 -6.84 -10.41 4.98
C ASP A 52 -5.77 -9.64 5.74
N SER A 53 -4.54 -9.58 5.22
CA SER A 53 -3.47 -8.77 5.81
C SER A 53 -2.33 -8.48 4.85
N ILE A 54 -1.53 -7.46 5.17
CA ILE A 54 -0.32 -7.08 4.46
C ILE A 54 0.77 -6.74 5.48
N SER A 55 1.94 -7.33 5.32
CA SER A 55 3.15 -7.01 6.08
C SER A 55 4.30 -6.70 5.13
N VAL A 56 5.10 -5.70 5.47
CA VAL A 56 6.23 -5.22 4.65
C VAL A 56 7.49 -5.23 5.49
N PHE A 57 8.52 -5.88 4.99
CA PHE A 57 9.84 -5.96 5.60
C PHE A 57 10.88 -5.41 4.64
N THR A 58 11.98 -4.91 5.17
CA THR A 58 13.22 -4.69 4.40
C THR A 58 13.86 -6.04 4.03
N GLU A 59 14.77 -6.04 3.06
CA GLU A 59 15.58 -7.22 2.73
C GLU A 59 16.41 -7.75 3.92
N ASP A 60 16.76 -6.88 4.88
CA ASP A 60 17.49 -7.26 6.10
C ASP A 60 16.57 -7.80 7.22
N GLY A 61 15.26 -7.91 6.96
CA GLY A 61 14.28 -8.47 7.89
C GLY A 61 13.76 -7.50 8.95
N VAL A 62 14.01 -6.20 8.81
CA VAL A 62 13.36 -5.17 9.63
C VAL A 62 11.93 -4.98 9.17
N LEU A 63 10.97 -5.07 10.08
CA LEU A 63 9.56 -4.78 9.83
C LEU A 63 9.38 -3.28 9.56
N VAL A 64 8.78 -2.94 8.42
CA VAL A 64 8.46 -1.56 8.02
C VAL A 64 7.06 -1.16 8.47
N ALA A 65 6.07 -2.01 8.16
CA ALA A 65 4.68 -1.80 8.51
C ALA A 65 3.89 -3.10 8.37
N THR A 66 2.81 -3.25 9.12
CA THR A 66 1.97 -4.45 9.09
C THR A 66 0.53 -4.13 9.48
N THR A 67 -0.42 -4.89 8.94
CA THR A 67 -1.81 -4.93 9.42
C THR A 67 -2.09 -6.13 10.34
N LEU A 68 -1.11 -7.00 10.56
CA LEU A 68 -1.11 -8.08 11.54
C LEU A 68 -0.51 -7.63 12.88
N PRO A 69 -0.75 -8.38 13.98
CA PRO A 69 0.11 -8.33 15.15
C PRO A 69 1.60 -8.49 14.77
N GLU A 70 2.46 -7.67 15.36
CA GLU A 70 3.90 -7.61 15.02
C GLU A 70 4.60 -8.97 15.18
N ASP A 71 4.28 -9.71 16.24
CA ASP A 71 4.83 -11.02 16.53
C ASP A 71 4.43 -12.08 15.48
N GLU A 72 3.19 -12.03 15.01
CA GLU A 72 2.71 -12.89 13.92
C GLU A 72 3.41 -12.56 12.60
N ALA A 73 3.54 -11.27 12.26
CA ALA A 73 4.22 -10.83 11.04
C ALA A 73 5.69 -11.28 11.02
N VAL A 74 6.42 -11.10 12.14
CA VAL A 74 7.83 -11.51 12.27
C VAL A 74 7.98 -13.03 12.17
N HIS A 75 7.03 -13.79 12.73
CA HIS A 75 7.03 -15.25 12.62
C HIS A 75 6.92 -15.70 11.15
N GLU A 76 6.04 -15.07 10.37
CA GLU A 76 5.84 -15.42 8.96
C GLU A 76 7.02 -15.04 8.08
N TYR A 77 7.63 -13.88 8.35
CA TYR A 77 8.88 -13.50 7.69
C TYR A 77 9.97 -14.53 7.93
N SER A 78 10.08 -15.03 9.16
CA SER A 78 11.06 -16.06 9.51
C SER A 78 10.84 -17.35 8.72
N ILE A 79 9.58 -17.75 8.51
CA ILE A 79 9.24 -18.92 7.68
C ILE A 79 9.63 -18.67 6.22
N PHE A 80 9.29 -17.50 5.67
CA PHE A 80 9.65 -17.14 4.31
C PHE A 80 11.17 -17.16 4.10
N GLU A 81 11.93 -16.52 4.99
CA GLU A 81 13.39 -16.49 4.90
C GLU A 81 14.01 -17.88 5.01
N GLN A 82 13.50 -18.74 5.89
CA GLN A 82 13.97 -20.13 5.94
C GLN A 82 13.78 -20.85 4.60
N VAL A 83 12.60 -20.69 3.97
CA VAL A 83 12.33 -21.28 2.65
C VAL A 83 13.23 -20.65 1.57
N ALA A 84 13.44 -19.34 1.62
CA ALA A 84 14.29 -18.63 0.67
C ALA A 84 15.78 -18.97 0.80
N LEU A 85 16.25 -19.33 2.01
CA LEU A 85 17.61 -19.83 2.24
C LEU A 85 17.82 -21.24 1.67
N GLU A 86 16.80 -22.10 1.76
CA GLU A 86 16.86 -23.46 1.22
C GLU A 86 16.75 -23.50 -0.31
N LEU A 87 16.06 -22.51 -0.90
CA LEU A 87 15.79 -22.44 -2.33
C LEU A 87 16.48 -21.20 -2.92
N SER A 88 17.60 -21.40 -3.63
CA SER A 88 18.30 -20.30 -4.28
C SER A 88 17.39 -19.56 -5.27
N ASN A 89 17.30 -18.23 -5.16
CA ASN A 89 16.54 -17.32 -6.05
C ASN A 89 15.01 -17.48 -6.04
N VAL A 90 14.39 -17.68 -4.87
CA VAL A 90 12.93 -17.60 -4.77
C VAL A 90 12.46 -16.14 -4.82
N SER A 91 11.62 -15.85 -5.82
CA SER A 91 10.95 -14.55 -5.94
C SER A 91 9.60 -14.54 -5.22
N HIS A 92 8.93 -15.69 -5.14
CA HIS A 92 7.59 -15.84 -4.57
C HIS A 92 7.46 -17.20 -3.88
N VAL A 93 6.92 -17.21 -2.66
CA VAL A 93 6.52 -18.39 -1.91
C VAL A 93 5.02 -18.31 -1.68
N PHE A 94 4.32 -19.40 -1.97
CA PHE A 94 2.90 -19.55 -1.70
C PHE A 94 2.70 -20.69 -0.70
N ILE A 95 2.12 -20.38 0.45
CA ILE A 95 1.84 -21.35 1.51
C ILE A 95 0.33 -21.42 1.68
N SER A 96 -0.24 -22.60 1.48
CA SER A 96 -1.67 -22.84 1.69
C SER A 96 -1.88 -23.47 3.07
N LYS A 97 -2.50 -22.73 4.00
CA LYS A 97 -2.82 -23.20 5.36
C LYS A 97 -4.25 -22.77 5.75
N GLY A 98 -5.23 -23.24 4.98
CA GLY A 98 -6.61 -22.75 5.05
C GLY A 98 -6.79 -21.56 4.10
N ASP A 99 -6.10 -20.46 4.40
CA ASP A 99 -5.94 -19.31 3.51
C ASP A 99 -4.54 -19.29 2.88
N TRP A 100 -4.33 -18.43 1.87
CA TRP A 100 -3.02 -18.30 1.22
C TRP A 100 -2.18 -17.25 1.93
N ILE A 101 -0.99 -17.66 2.35
CA ILE A 101 0.09 -16.76 2.76
C ILE A 101 1.04 -16.67 1.58
N ILE A 102 1.16 -15.46 1.03
CA ILE A 102 1.93 -15.19 -0.17
C ILE A 102 3.05 -14.24 0.20
N ALA A 103 4.28 -14.73 0.14
CA ALA A 103 5.47 -13.95 0.44
C ALA A 103 6.29 -13.73 -0.83
N PHE A 104 6.68 -12.51 -1.12
CA PHE A 104 7.41 -12.18 -2.34
C PHE A 104 8.33 -10.98 -2.19
N ARG A 105 9.41 -10.99 -2.96
CA ARG A 105 10.41 -9.91 -3.00
C ARG A 105 10.09 -8.91 -4.11
N ARG A 106 10.20 -7.62 -3.80
CA ARG A 106 10.13 -6.55 -4.79
C ARG A 106 10.93 -5.34 -4.33
N GLY A 107 11.84 -4.86 -5.18
CA GLY A 107 12.72 -3.77 -4.79
C GLY A 107 13.61 -4.20 -3.63
N ALA A 108 13.75 -3.34 -2.62
CA ALA A 108 14.48 -3.61 -1.39
C ALA A 108 13.57 -4.14 -0.25
N HIS A 109 12.37 -4.63 -0.60
CA HIS A 109 11.36 -5.04 0.37
C HIS A 109 10.82 -6.45 0.10
N VAL A 110 10.42 -7.09 1.19
CA VAL A 110 9.70 -8.37 1.23
C VAL A 110 8.27 -8.09 1.65
N TYR A 111 7.32 -8.61 0.89
CA TYR A 111 5.89 -8.45 1.12
C TYR A 111 5.32 -9.79 1.54
N ILE A 112 4.56 -9.82 2.62
CA ILE A 112 3.78 -10.99 3.05
C ILE A 112 2.31 -10.58 3.03
N VAL A 113 1.50 -11.32 2.29
CA VAL A 113 0.08 -11.02 2.08
C VAL A 113 -0.74 -12.25 2.43
N HIS A 114 -1.70 -12.10 3.33
CA HIS A 114 -2.72 -13.11 3.55
C HIS A 114 -3.89 -12.80 2.66
N ALA A 115 -4.30 -13.77 1.86
CA ALA A 115 -5.36 -13.55 0.91
C ALA A 115 -6.17 -14.82 0.64
N PRO A 116 -7.44 -14.66 0.23
CA PRO A 116 -8.20 -15.75 -0.33
C PRO A 116 -7.61 -16.27 -1.65
N ALA A 117 -7.94 -17.51 -2.01
CA ALA A 117 -7.42 -18.20 -3.20
C ALA A 117 -7.71 -17.53 -4.55
N TYR A 118 -8.62 -16.57 -4.61
CA TYR A 118 -8.95 -15.85 -5.83
C TYR A 118 -8.00 -14.68 -6.12
N VAL A 119 -7.21 -14.23 -5.14
CA VAL A 119 -6.29 -13.11 -5.32
C VAL A 119 -5.15 -13.54 -6.23
N ASN A 120 -4.92 -12.74 -7.27
CA ASN A 120 -3.97 -13.08 -8.32
C ASN A 120 -2.69 -12.23 -8.25
N MET A 121 -1.69 -12.65 -9.01
CA MET A 121 -0.38 -11.98 -9.07
C MET A 121 -0.42 -10.52 -9.51
N VAL A 122 -1.41 -10.12 -10.31
CA VAL A 122 -1.57 -8.73 -10.75
C VAL A 122 -1.99 -7.86 -9.56
N GLU A 123 -2.87 -8.35 -8.70
CA GLU A 123 -3.32 -7.66 -7.50
C GLU A 123 -2.19 -7.52 -6.47
N LEU A 124 -1.46 -8.60 -6.20
CA LEU A 124 -0.28 -8.58 -5.32
C LEU A 124 0.79 -7.60 -5.83
N SER A 125 1.03 -7.61 -7.15
CA SER A 125 1.93 -6.65 -7.78
C SER A 125 1.41 -5.21 -7.72
N ALA A 126 0.10 -5.00 -7.73
CA ALA A 126 -0.48 -3.66 -7.57
C ALA A 126 -0.29 -3.14 -6.14
N ILE A 127 -0.56 -3.99 -5.13
CA ILE A 127 -0.32 -3.68 -3.72
C ILE A 127 1.13 -3.23 -3.51
N ALA A 128 2.09 -4.08 -3.88
CA ALA A 128 3.50 -3.77 -3.65
C ALA A 128 3.94 -2.51 -4.41
N ARG A 129 3.46 -2.28 -5.63
CA ARG A 129 3.78 -1.05 -6.38
C ARG A 129 3.28 0.21 -5.68
N ASP A 130 2.08 0.16 -5.13
CA ASP A 130 1.48 1.32 -4.47
C ASP A 130 2.22 1.62 -3.14
N VAL A 131 2.68 0.60 -2.42
CA VAL A 131 3.54 0.74 -1.23
C VAL A 131 4.94 1.28 -1.58
N GLU A 132 5.64 0.69 -2.56
CA GLU A 132 6.97 1.15 -3.00
C GLU A 132 7.00 2.64 -3.36
N ARG A 133 5.95 3.14 -4.00
CA ARG A 133 5.86 4.58 -4.34
C ARG A 133 5.88 5.47 -3.12
N MET A 134 5.26 5.02 -2.03
CA MET A 134 5.22 5.75 -0.78
C MET A 134 6.56 5.64 -0.06
N LEU A 135 7.13 4.45 0.05
CA LEU A 135 8.43 4.22 0.68
C LEU A 135 9.55 5.00 -0.02
N PHE A 136 9.56 5.01 -1.35
CA PHE A 136 10.50 5.81 -2.14
C PHE A 136 10.38 7.32 -1.81
N SER A 137 9.17 7.82 -1.54
CA SER A 137 8.98 9.22 -1.15
C SER A 137 9.44 9.54 0.28
N MET A 138 9.65 8.51 1.11
CA MET A 138 10.23 8.60 2.46
C MET A 138 11.77 8.47 2.45
N GLY A 139 12.38 8.10 1.31
CA GLY A 139 13.83 7.85 1.21
C GLY A 139 14.26 6.46 1.67
N TRP A 140 13.32 5.51 1.67
CA TRP A 140 13.58 4.08 1.85
C TRP A 140 13.92 3.44 0.50
#